data_AF-A0AAV6I5Y4-F1
#
_entry.id   AF-A0AAV6I5Y4-F1
#
_cell.length_a   1.000
_cell.length_b   1.000
_cell.length_c   1.000
_cell.angle_alpha   90.00
_cell.angle_beta   90.00
_cell.angle_gamma   90.00
#
_symmetry.space_group_name_H-M   'P 1'
#
loop_
_entity.id
_entity.type
_entity.pdbx_description
1 polymer ?
#
loop_
_entity_poly.entity_id
_entity_poly.type
_entity_poly.pdbx_seq_one_letter_code
_entity_poly.pdbx_strand_id
1 'polypeptide(L)'
;MTDEDKEPMFVRLAEEFDVDFSHPHVKAVTNYMLNGRYSDYHHELYHRIKKRVKKNTAKRSKVEVLHCCGSKCFVQRREELKESEIGRIEFYKETHCKKGFWTSEGAEKNYMEMMKLNNQPVPEGETPMTEDEICDKVLGRAIGYVRGLGYKVRPNTSTKVAHAMRAQLHECTKRADEADRRAEVAERRAEELTEEVISQRSTIDFLTEKTNRLESLYKKLASRMDMGSSPT
;
A
#
# COMPACT_ATOMS: atom_id res chain seq x y z
N MET A 1 -48.84 -6.56 4.85
CA MET A 1 -49.17 -6.96 6.22
C MET A 1 -50.47 -7.73 6.16
N THR A 2 -50.39 -9.02 6.43
CA THR A 2 -51.59 -9.88 6.50
C THR A 2 -52.38 -9.52 7.75
N ASP A 3 -53.61 -10.04 7.89
CA ASP A 3 -54.36 -9.82 9.13
C ASP A 3 -53.76 -10.60 10.31
N GLU A 4 -53.09 -11.73 10.05
CA GLU A 4 -52.32 -12.49 11.04
C GLU A 4 -51.15 -11.66 11.62
N ASP A 5 -50.46 -10.88 10.78
CA ASP A 5 -49.37 -10.00 11.23
C ASP A 5 -49.86 -8.88 12.17
N LYS A 6 -51.14 -8.50 12.07
CA LYS A 6 -51.73 -7.36 12.80
C LYS A 6 -52.33 -7.77 14.13
N GLU A 7 -52.78 -9.00 14.28
CA GLU A 7 -53.40 -9.50 15.52
C GLU A 7 -52.55 -9.24 16.77
N PRO A 8 -51.22 -9.51 16.80
CA PRO A 8 -50.40 -9.17 17.96
C PRO A 8 -50.26 -7.65 18.18
N MET A 9 -50.42 -6.83 17.14
CA MET A 9 -50.42 -5.36 17.30
C MET A 9 -51.72 -4.87 17.92
N PHE A 10 -52.86 -5.45 17.54
CA PHE A 10 -54.15 -5.12 18.15
C PHE A 10 -54.21 -5.53 19.63
N VAL A 11 -53.70 -6.72 19.98
CA VAL A 11 -53.61 -7.17 21.38
C VAL A 11 -52.78 -6.18 22.21
N ARG A 12 -51.59 -5.81 21.74
CA ARG A 12 -50.75 -4.81 22.43
C ARG A 12 -51.41 -3.46 22.57
N LEU A 13 -52.09 -2.97 21.54
CA LEU A 13 -52.79 -1.68 21.59
C LEU A 13 -53.97 -1.72 22.58
N ALA A 14 -54.66 -2.85 22.71
CA ALA A 14 -55.74 -3.03 23.67
C ALA A 14 -55.19 -3.02 25.11
N GLU A 15 -54.08 -3.71 25.36
CA GLU A 15 -53.45 -3.78 26.69
C GLU A 15 -52.80 -2.45 27.13
N GLU A 16 -52.13 -1.76 26.21
CA GLU A 16 -51.31 -0.58 26.53
C GLU A 16 -52.11 0.73 26.54
N PHE A 17 -53.21 0.80 25.77
CA PHE A 17 -53.99 2.02 25.59
C PHE A 17 -55.48 1.87 25.94
N ASP A 18 -55.90 0.72 26.48
CA ASP A 18 -57.31 0.42 26.85
C ASP A 18 -58.30 0.65 25.70
N VAL A 19 -57.93 0.22 24.49
CA VAL A 19 -58.74 0.42 23.28
C VAL A 19 -59.71 -0.75 23.09
N ASP A 20 -61.01 -0.46 23.09
CA ASP A 20 -62.04 -1.46 22.80
C ASP A 20 -62.20 -1.70 21.29
N PHE A 21 -61.60 -2.79 20.81
CA PHE A 21 -61.71 -3.24 19.42
C PHE A 21 -62.98 -4.06 19.11
N SER A 22 -63.90 -4.22 20.06
CA SER A 22 -65.22 -4.85 19.82
C SER A 22 -66.07 -4.00 18.86
N HIS A 23 -65.81 -2.69 18.83
CA HIS A 23 -66.44 -1.75 17.92
C HIS A 23 -65.82 -1.80 16.51
N PRO A 24 -66.58 -2.16 15.45
CA PRO A 24 -66.03 -2.35 14.11
C PRO A 24 -65.33 -1.11 13.53
N HIS A 25 -65.83 0.08 13.83
CA HIS A 25 -65.27 1.34 13.34
C HIS A 25 -63.91 1.66 13.97
N VAL A 26 -63.71 1.35 15.26
CA VAL A 26 -62.43 1.53 15.96
C VAL A 26 -61.38 0.60 15.35
N LYS A 27 -61.72 -0.68 15.17
CA LYS A 27 -60.82 -1.65 14.51
C LYS A 27 -60.48 -1.24 13.08
N ALA A 28 -61.45 -0.71 12.32
CA ALA A 28 -61.23 -0.23 10.95
C ALA A 28 -60.25 0.96 10.87
N VAL A 29 -60.41 1.97 11.74
CA VAL A 29 -59.51 3.13 11.79
C VAL A 29 -58.09 2.72 12.18
N THR A 30 -57.94 1.88 13.20
CA THR A 30 -56.63 1.41 13.62
C THR A 30 -55.96 0.57 12.53
N ASN A 31 -56.71 -0.30 11.84
CA ASN A 31 -56.19 -1.06 10.69
C ASN A 31 -55.71 -0.12 9.57
N TYR A 32 -56.48 0.93 9.24
CA TYR A 32 -56.06 1.93 8.25
C TYR A 32 -54.74 2.61 8.64
N MET A 33 -54.60 3.04 9.90
CA MET A 33 -53.40 3.67 10.42
C MET A 33 -52.19 2.72 10.39
N LEU A 34 -52.37 1.47 10.81
CA LEU A 34 -51.34 0.43 10.78
C LEU A 34 -50.87 0.17 9.34
N ASN A 35 -51.79 0.07 8.39
CA ASN A 35 -51.44 -0.14 6.97
C ASN A 35 -50.67 1.04 6.39
N GLY A 36 -51.06 2.28 6.71
CA GLY A 36 -50.33 3.49 6.30
C GLY A 36 -48.89 3.48 6.81
N ARG A 37 -48.70 3.25 8.12
CA ARG A 37 -47.36 3.18 8.74
C ARG A 37 -46.51 2.04 8.18
N TYR A 38 -47.11 0.88 7.96
CA TYR A 38 -46.43 -0.26 7.35
C TYR A 38 -45.99 0.07 5.92
N SER A 39 -46.85 0.70 5.13
CA SER A 39 -46.52 1.13 3.77
C SER A 39 -45.33 2.10 3.75
N ASP A 40 -45.33 3.11 4.62
CA ASP A 40 -44.23 4.07 4.75
C ASP A 40 -42.91 3.38 5.13
N TYR A 41 -42.95 2.53 6.15
CA TYR A 41 -41.79 1.72 6.56
C TYR A 41 -41.25 0.86 5.42
N HIS A 42 -42.13 0.17 4.69
CA HIS A 42 -41.75 -0.67 3.56
C HIS A 42 -41.14 0.14 2.42
N HIS A 43 -41.69 1.32 2.13
CA HIS A 43 -41.14 2.23 1.13
C HIS A 43 -39.72 2.67 1.51
N GLU A 44 -39.52 3.12 2.75
CA GLU A 44 -38.20 3.52 3.24
C GLU A 44 -37.18 2.36 3.22
N LEU A 45 -37.60 1.18 3.67
CA LEU A 45 -36.77 -0.02 3.67
C LEU A 45 -36.37 -0.41 2.24
N TYR A 46 -37.31 -0.39 1.30
CA TYR A 46 -37.06 -0.66 -0.12
C TYR A 46 -36.00 0.29 -0.67
N HIS A 47 -36.15 1.59 -0.45
CA HIS A 47 -35.17 2.58 -0.93
C HIS A 47 -33.80 2.43 -0.27
N ARG A 48 -33.76 2.09 1.02
CA ARG A 48 -32.52 1.81 1.76
C ARG A 48 -31.80 0.59 1.19
N ILE A 49 -32.50 -0.51 0.95
CA ILE A 49 -31.96 -1.74 0.35
C ILE A 49 -31.49 -1.44 -1.08
N LYS A 50 -32.32 -0.81 -1.90
CA LYS A 50 -32.00 -0.45 -3.29
C LYS A 50 -30.73 0.40 -3.39
N LYS A 51 -30.57 1.37 -2.47
CA LYS A 51 -29.35 2.20 -2.37
C LYS A 51 -28.12 1.36 -2.00
N ARG A 52 -28.24 0.41 -1.06
CA ARG A 52 -27.15 -0.51 -0.68
C ARG A 52 -26.78 -1.44 -1.83
N VAL A 53 -27.76 -2.02 -2.51
CA VAL A 53 -27.54 -2.88 -3.68
C VAL A 53 -26.78 -2.12 -4.77
N LYS A 54 -27.25 -0.92 -5.16
CA LYS A 54 -26.55 -0.10 -6.16
C LYS A 54 -25.08 0.17 -5.79
N LYS A 55 -24.82 0.51 -4.53
CA LYS A 55 -23.45 0.72 -4.02
C LYS A 55 -22.62 -0.56 -4.09
N ASN A 56 -23.18 -1.70 -3.68
CA ASN A 56 -22.48 -2.98 -3.68
C ASN A 56 -22.20 -3.46 -5.10
N THR A 57 -23.15 -3.32 -6.03
CA THR A 57 -22.94 -3.63 -7.46
C THR A 57 -21.78 -2.82 -8.04
N ALA A 58 -21.75 -1.51 -7.81
CA ALA A 58 -20.66 -0.65 -8.28
C ALA A 58 -19.30 -0.95 -7.63
N LYS A 59 -19.28 -1.53 -6.43
CA LYS A 59 -18.04 -2.02 -5.79
C LYS A 59 -17.62 -3.35 -6.38
N ARG A 60 -18.56 -4.29 -6.57
CA ARG A 60 -18.30 -5.61 -7.15
C ARG A 60 -17.79 -5.52 -8.59
N SER A 61 -18.25 -4.55 -9.37
CA SER A 61 -17.76 -4.33 -10.73
C SER A 61 -16.29 -3.88 -10.79
N LYS A 62 -15.70 -3.47 -9.66
CA LYS A 62 -14.28 -3.08 -9.54
C LYS A 62 -13.41 -4.20 -8.94
N VAL A 63 -13.99 -5.36 -8.62
CA VAL A 63 -13.23 -6.47 -8.04
C VAL A 63 -12.62 -7.27 -9.19
N GLU A 64 -11.29 -7.21 -9.30
CA GLU A 64 -10.51 -7.87 -10.36
C GLU A 64 -10.21 -9.34 -10.02
N VAL A 65 -10.01 -9.61 -8.73
CA VAL A 65 -9.68 -10.94 -8.20
C VAL A 65 -10.93 -11.51 -7.53
N LEU A 66 -11.51 -12.53 -8.14
CA LEU A 66 -12.70 -13.22 -7.62
C LEU A 66 -12.28 -14.39 -6.72
N HIS A 67 -13.18 -14.87 -5.87
CA HIS A 67 -12.98 -16.06 -5.04
C HIS A 67 -14.16 -17.03 -5.23
N CYS A 68 -13.97 -18.31 -4.91
CA CYS A 68 -14.96 -19.37 -5.13
C CYS A 68 -15.76 -19.78 -3.88
N CYS A 69 -15.53 -19.14 -2.73
CA CYS A 69 -16.16 -19.48 -1.44
C CYS A 69 -17.67 -19.17 -1.33
N GLY A 70 -18.27 -18.54 -2.35
CA GLY A 70 -19.69 -18.20 -2.34
C GLY A 70 -20.05 -17.19 -1.24
N SER A 71 -21.07 -17.50 -0.43
CA SER A 71 -21.51 -16.67 0.70
C SER A 71 -20.67 -16.84 1.96
N LYS A 72 -19.77 -17.83 2.01
CA LYS A 72 -18.91 -18.09 3.16
C LYS A 72 -17.78 -17.06 3.21
N CYS A 73 -17.50 -16.55 4.40
CA CYS A 73 -16.31 -15.75 4.62
C CYS A 73 -15.05 -16.64 4.65
N PHE A 74 -13.88 -16.04 4.44
CA PHE A 74 -12.61 -16.79 4.46
C PHE A 74 -12.34 -17.43 5.83
N VAL A 75 -12.73 -16.78 6.94
CA VAL A 75 -12.60 -17.35 8.30
C VAL A 75 -13.36 -18.67 8.41
N GLN A 76 -14.64 -18.68 8.02
CA GLN A 76 -15.44 -19.92 7.99
C GLN A 76 -14.84 -20.96 7.07
N ARG A 77 -14.33 -20.56 5.90
CA ARG A 77 -13.69 -21.49 4.96
C ARG A 77 -12.42 -22.12 5.54
N ARG A 78 -11.62 -21.38 6.32
CA ARG A 78 -10.44 -21.93 7.02
C ARG A 78 -10.80 -22.93 8.10
N GLU A 79 -11.83 -22.62 8.90
CA GLU A 79 -12.31 -23.53 9.94
C GLU A 79 -12.76 -24.87 9.34
N GLU A 80 -13.50 -24.83 8.22
CA GLU A 80 -13.92 -26.03 7.48
C GLU A 80 -12.74 -26.87 6.97
N LEU A 81 -11.62 -26.22 6.66
CA LEU A 81 -10.42 -26.85 6.12
C LEU A 81 -9.45 -27.35 7.21
N LYS A 82 -9.80 -27.23 8.51
CA LYS A 82 -8.94 -27.58 9.66
C LYS A 82 -7.58 -26.89 9.59
N GLU A 83 -7.65 -25.59 9.90
CA GLU A 83 -6.65 -24.51 9.90
C GLU A 83 -5.17 -24.81 10.24
N SER A 84 -4.84 -25.91 10.92
CA SER A 84 -3.47 -26.17 11.42
C SER A 84 -2.49 -26.71 10.38
N GLU A 85 -2.94 -27.22 9.24
CA GLU A 85 -2.05 -27.86 8.24
C GLU A 85 -1.92 -27.10 6.93
N ILE A 86 -2.78 -26.11 6.67
CA ILE A 86 -2.83 -25.42 5.37
C ILE A 86 -2.20 -24.04 5.50
N GLY A 87 -1.06 -23.87 4.83
CA GLY A 87 -0.38 -22.60 4.65
C GLY A 87 -1.25 -21.56 3.93
N ARG A 88 -0.91 -20.28 4.09
CA ARG A 88 -1.67 -19.16 3.51
C ARG A 88 -1.63 -19.17 1.98
N ILE A 89 -0.52 -19.62 1.38
CA ILE A 89 -0.39 -19.73 -0.08
C ILE A 89 -1.35 -20.82 -0.61
N GLU A 90 -1.39 -21.98 0.03
CA GLU A 90 -2.30 -23.07 -0.37
C GLU A 90 -3.76 -22.70 -0.08
N PHE A 91 -4.03 -22.00 1.02
CA PHE A 91 -5.36 -21.46 1.29
C PHE A 91 -5.82 -20.45 0.21
N TYR A 92 -4.91 -19.62 -0.30
CA TYR A 92 -5.22 -18.71 -1.41
C TYR A 92 -5.67 -19.49 -2.65
N LYS A 93 -4.94 -20.54 -3.03
CA LYS A 93 -5.30 -21.42 -4.13
C LYS A 93 -6.65 -22.09 -3.92
N GLU A 94 -6.90 -22.66 -2.74
CA GLU A 94 -8.17 -23.32 -2.40
C GLU A 94 -9.37 -22.35 -2.49
N THR A 95 -9.17 -21.07 -2.19
CA THR A 95 -10.23 -20.05 -2.24
C THR A 95 -10.39 -19.37 -3.59
N HIS A 96 -9.41 -19.47 -4.49
CA HIS A 96 -9.40 -18.79 -5.79
C HIS A 96 -9.31 -19.74 -6.99
N CYS A 97 -9.25 -21.04 -6.74
CA CYS A 97 -9.34 -22.10 -7.74
C CYS A 97 -10.59 -22.95 -7.47
N LYS A 98 -11.29 -23.36 -8.54
CA LYS A 98 -12.46 -24.23 -8.46
C LYS A 98 -12.32 -25.33 -9.48
N LYS A 99 -12.25 -26.59 -9.01
CA LYS A 99 -12.09 -27.78 -9.87
C LYS A 99 -10.89 -27.67 -10.83
N GLY A 100 -9.79 -27.09 -10.36
CA GLY A 100 -8.57 -26.89 -11.17
C GLY A 100 -8.56 -25.64 -12.05
N PHE A 101 -9.65 -24.87 -12.11
CA PHE A 101 -9.73 -23.63 -12.88
C PHE A 101 -9.64 -22.40 -11.98
N TRP A 102 -8.79 -21.44 -12.34
CA TRP A 102 -8.69 -20.15 -11.67
C TRP A 102 -9.96 -19.33 -11.85
N THR A 103 -10.36 -18.63 -10.78
CA THR A 103 -11.56 -17.78 -10.77
C THR A 103 -11.40 -16.48 -11.56
N SER A 104 -10.17 -15.99 -11.73
CA SER A 104 -9.81 -14.92 -12.65
C SER A 104 -8.32 -14.99 -13.01
N GLU A 105 -7.92 -14.33 -14.09
CA GLU A 105 -6.51 -14.22 -14.51
C GLU A 105 -5.64 -13.57 -13.41
N GLY A 106 -6.18 -12.59 -12.69
CA GLY A 106 -5.49 -11.97 -11.56
C GLY A 106 -5.23 -12.95 -10.41
N ALA A 107 -6.14 -13.91 -10.16
CA ALA A 107 -5.92 -14.94 -9.16
C ALA A 107 -4.76 -15.86 -9.52
N GLU A 108 -4.69 -16.28 -10.78
CA GLU A 108 -3.59 -17.10 -11.29
C GLU A 108 -2.24 -16.39 -11.18
N LYS A 109 -2.17 -15.14 -11.66
CA LYS A 109 -0.95 -14.32 -11.59
C LYS A 109 -0.44 -14.15 -10.16
N ASN A 110 -1.34 -13.83 -9.23
CA ASN A 110 -0.99 -13.71 -7.81
C ASN A 110 -0.41 -15.01 -7.26
N TYR A 111 -1.06 -16.16 -7.53
CA TYR A 111 -0.56 -17.44 -7.04
C TYR A 111 0.81 -17.78 -7.65
N MET A 112 1.00 -17.57 -8.95
CA MET A 112 2.29 -17.77 -9.61
C MET A 112 3.39 -16.89 -9.01
N GLU A 113 3.09 -15.63 -8.69
CA GLU A 113 4.03 -14.72 -8.04
C GLU A 113 4.38 -15.17 -6.61
N MET A 114 3.38 -15.62 -5.82
CA MET A 114 3.62 -16.20 -4.50
C MET A 114 4.54 -17.41 -4.58
N MET A 115 4.28 -18.33 -5.52
CA MET A 115 5.13 -19.52 -5.72
C MET A 115 6.54 -19.15 -6.17
N LYS A 116 6.68 -18.13 -7.02
CA LYS A 116 8.00 -17.63 -7.45
C LYS A 116 8.81 -17.12 -6.26
N LEU A 117 8.20 -16.33 -5.37
CA LEU A 117 8.86 -15.82 -4.17
C LEU A 117 9.17 -16.94 -3.16
N ASN A 118 8.27 -17.90 -3.01
CA ASN A 118 8.45 -19.04 -2.11
C ASN A 118 9.61 -19.96 -2.53
N ASN A 119 9.89 -20.04 -3.83
CA ASN A 119 10.95 -20.88 -4.40
C ASN A 119 12.27 -20.13 -4.65
N GLN A 120 12.37 -18.84 -4.26
CA GLN A 120 13.61 -18.09 -4.45
C GLN A 120 14.71 -18.62 -3.51
N PRO A 121 15.95 -18.82 -4.02
CA PRO A 121 17.07 -19.18 -3.17
C PRO A 121 17.35 -18.05 -2.19
N VAL A 122 17.56 -18.42 -0.93
CA VAL A 122 17.85 -17.48 0.14
C VAL A 122 19.36 -17.20 0.14
N PRO A 123 19.80 -15.93 0.08
CA PRO A 123 21.21 -15.58 0.21
C PRO A 123 21.81 -16.11 1.51
N GLU A 124 23.10 -16.44 1.47
CA GLU A 124 23.82 -16.97 2.63
C GLU A 124 23.78 -15.96 3.79
N GLY A 125 23.08 -16.30 4.87
CA GLY A 125 22.91 -15.47 6.07
C GLY A 125 21.56 -14.77 6.22
N GLU A 126 20.64 -14.87 5.24
CA GLU A 126 19.27 -14.35 5.36
C GLU A 126 18.27 -15.44 5.78
N THR A 127 17.17 -15.04 6.42
CA THR A 127 16.05 -15.94 6.70
C THR A 127 15.11 -15.99 5.49
N PRO A 128 14.61 -17.18 5.09
CA PRO A 128 13.58 -17.28 4.06
C PRO A 128 12.36 -16.43 4.42
N MET A 129 11.75 -15.81 3.41
CA MET A 129 10.46 -15.14 3.61
C MET A 129 9.41 -16.14 4.09
N THR A 130 8.61 -15.74 5.07
CA THR A 130 7.46 -16.54 5.51
C THR A 130 6.33 -16.46 4.48
N GLU A 131 5.44 -17.46 4.45
CA GLU A 131 4.27 -17.44 3.57
C GLU A 131 3.40 -16.19 3.77
N ASP A 132 3.30 -15.72 5.02
CA ASP A 132 2.55 -14.51 5.35
C ASP A 132 3.14 -13.25 4.72
N GLU A 133 4.47 -13.12 4.75
CA GLU A 133 5.19 -12.01 4.13
C GLU A 133 5.10 -12.07 2.60
N ILE A 134 5.18 -13.27 2.03
CA ILE A 134 4.99 -13.49 0.59
C ILE A 134 3.58 -13.07 0.18
N CYS A 135 2.55 -13.53 0.88
CA CYS A 135 1.17 -13.16 0.59
C CYS A 135 0.93 -11.66 0.78
N ASP A 136 1.52 -11.03 1.80
CA ASP A 136 1.40 -9.57 2.01
C ASP A 136 2.11 -8.78 0.91
N LYS A 137 3.23 -9.28 0.36
CA LYS A 137 3.95 -8.66 -0.75
C LYS A 137 3.15 -8.71 -2.06
N VAL A 138 2.57 -9.87 -2.38
CA VAL A 138 1.79 -10.07 -3.61
C VAL A 138 0.40 -9.44 -3.52
N LEU A 139 -0.35 -9.74 -2.46
CA LEU A 139 -1.72 -9.24 -2.31
C LEU A 139 -1.75 -7.79 -1.85
N GLY A 140 -0.67 -7.29 -1.27
CA GLY A 140 -0.56 -5.97 -0.66
C GLY A 140 -1.05 -5.93 0.80
N ARG A 141 -0.52 -4.98 1.57
CA ARG A 141 -0.90 -4.77 2.96
C ARG A 141 -2.05 -3.78 3.10
N ALA A 142 -3.03 -4.09 3.95
CA ALA A 142 -4.11 -3.17 4.30
C ALA A 142 -4.11 -2.86 5.80
N ILE A 143 -4.32 -1.60 6.16
CA ILE A 143 -4.39 -1.19 7.57
C ILE A 143 -5.63 -1.82 8.21
N GLY A 144 -5.41 -2.64 9.22
CA GLY A 144 -6.45 -3.26 10.01
C GLY A 144 -7.19 -4.42 9.30
N TYR A 145 -6.63 -4.97 8.23
CA TYR A 145 -7.22 -6.10 7.50
C TYR A 145 -6.15 -6.94 6.83
N VAL A 146 -6.17 -8.26 7.05
CA VAL A 146 -5.27 -9.19 6.34
C VAL A 146 -5.92 -9.63 5.03
N ARG A 147 -5.31 -9.24 3.90
CA ARG A 147 -5.81 -9.63 2.58
C ARG A 147 -5.67 -11.15 2.41
N GLY A 148 -6.71 -11.78 1.85
CA GLY A 148 -6.76 -13.22 1.62
C GLY A 148 -7.22 -14.07 2.81
N LEU A 149 -7.34 -13.52 4.03
CA LEU A 149 -7.74 -14.29 5.21
C LEU A 149 -9.06 -13.84 5.85
N GLY A 150 -9.55 -12.64 5.54
CA GLY A 150 -10.82 -12.16 6.09
C GLY A 150 -10.73 -11.64 7.53
N TYR A 151 -9.56 -11.70 8.19
CA TYR A 151 -9.37 -11.15 9.53
C TYR A 151 -9.27 -9.62 9.52
N LYS A 152 -9.96 -9.02 10.50
CA LYS A 152 -9.72 -7.64 10.89
C LYS A 152 -8.60 -7.61 11.92
N VAL A 153 -7.50 -6.96 11.58
CA VAL A 153 -6.42 -6.68 12.53
C VAL A 153 -6.79 -5.39 13.25
N ARG A 154 -6.65 -5.34 14.58
CA ARG A 154 -6.65 -4.03 15.24
C ARG A 154 -5.34 -3.34 14.89
N PRO A 155 -5.34 -2.19 14.20
CA PRO A 155 -4.09 -1.48 13.98
C PRO A 155 -3.47 -1.17 15.35
N ASN A 156 -2.20 -1.51 15.48
CA ASN A 156 -1.37 -1.28 16.66
C ASN A 156 -1.18 0.22 16.97
N THR A 157 -1.58 1.10 16.06
CA THR A 157 -1.31 2.52 16.11
C THR A 157 -2.61 3.32 16.06
N SER A 158 -2.86 4.17 17.06
CA SER A 158 -3.97 5.12 17.07
C SER A 158 -3.94 6.00 15.82
N THR A 159 -5.11 6.34 15.25
CA THR A 159 -5.25 7.14 14.02
C THR A 159 -4.46 8.45 14.06
N LYS A 160 -4.33 9.07 15.24
CA LYS A 160 -3.53 10.29 15.45
C LYS A 160 -2.03 10.05 15.22
N VAL A 161 -1.50 8.95 15.75
CA VAL A 161 -0.09 8.58 15.61
C VAL A 161 0.23 8.20 14.16
N ALA A 162 -0.69 7.50 13.48
CA ALA A 162 -0.54 7.19 12.06
C ALA A 162 -0.50 8.46 11.18
N HIS A 163 -1.29 9.49 11.53
CA HIS A 163 -1.27 10.75 10.80
C HIS A 163 0.04 11.53 11.03
N ALA A 164 0.51 11.58 12.28
CA ALA A 164 1.80 12.20 12.62
C ALA A 164 2.97 11.51 11.90
N MET A 165 3.00 10.17 11.86
CA MET A 165 4.01 9.42 11.12
C MET A 165 3.99 9.71 9.62
N ARG A 166 2.81 9.84 8.99
CA ARG A 166 2.73 10.23 7.57
C ARG A 166 3.26 11.63 7.31
N ALA A 167 2.98 12.58 8.20
CA ALA A 167 3.51 13.93 8.08
C ALA A 167 5.04 13.95 8.21
N GLN A 168 5.59 13.21 9.18
CA GLN A 168 7.04 13.05 9.35
C GLN A 168 7.68 12.36 8.15
N LEU A 169 7.06 11.31 7.60
CA LEU A 169 7.57 10.63 6.42
C LEU A 169 7.65 11.57 5.22
N HIS A 170 6.59 12.36 4.98
CA HIS A 170 6.55 13.36 3.90
C HIS A 170 7.60 14.46 4.06
N GLU A 171 7.86 14.88 5.30
CA GLU A 171 8.92 15.84 5.58
C GLU A 171 10.30 15.22 5.36
N CYS A 172 10.49 13.96 5.75
CA CYS A 172 11.73 13.25 5.56
C CYS A 172 12.04 13.01 4.08
N THR A 173 11.03 12.67 3.26
CA THR A 173 11.19 12.54 1.80
C THR A 173 11.57 13.87 1.16
N LYS A 174 10.91 14.98 1.54
CA LYS A 174 11.30 16.31 1.06
C LYS A 174 12.73 16.68 1.42
N ARG A 175 13.17 16.33 2.64
CA ARG A 175 14.55 16.56 3.09
C ARG A 175 15.55 15.72 2.31
N ALA A 176 15.19 14.48 1.96
CA ALA A 176 16.01 13.62 1.09
C ALA A 176 16.14 14.22 -0.32
N ASP A 177 15.03 14.62 -0.96
CA ASP A 177 15.04 15.25 -2.29
C ASP A 177 15.89 16.53 -2.34
N GLU A 178 15.85 17.33 -1.27
CA GLU A 178 16.70 18.53 -1.14
C GLU A 178 18.18 18.17 -0.91
N ALA A 179 18.47 17.09 -0.17
CA ALA A 179 19.84 16.62 0.01
C ALA A 179 20.43 16.12 -1.32
N ASP A 180 19.66 15.38 -2.10
CA ASP A 180 20.08 14.87 -3.42
C ASP A 180 20.37 16.02 -4.40
N ARG A 181 19.49 17.03 -4.46
CA ARG A 181 19.76 18.25 -5.27
C ARG A 181 21.02 18.99 -4.80
N ARG A 182 21.26 19.07 -3.49
CA ARG A 182 22.49 19.69 -2.97
C ARG A 182 23.73 18.87 -3.31
N ALA A 183 23.65 17.55 -3.30
CA ALA A 183 24.74 16.67 -3.71
C ALA A 183 25.08 16.87 -5.20
N GLU A 184 24.08 16.88 -6.08
CA GLU A 184 24.27 17.12 -7.52
C GLU A 184 24.92 18.48 -7.82
N VAL A 185 24.52 19.53 -7.10
CA VAL A 185 25.15 20.85 -7.23
C VAL A 185 26.60 20.85 -6.72
N ALA A 186 26.87 20.13 -5.62
CA ALA A 186 28.22 20.02 -5.07
C ALA A 186 29.14 19.22 -6.01
N GLU A 187 28.62 18.19 -6.65
CA GLU A 187 29.34 17.36 -7.62
C GLU A 187 29.76 18.18 -8.85
N ARG A 188 28.84 18.93 -9.47
CA ARG A 188 29.20 19.85 -10.57
C ARG A 188 30.28 20.85 -10.18
N ARG A 189 30.20 21.44 -8.99
CA ARG A 189 31.22 22.38 -8.50
C ARG A 189 32.57 21.71 -8.31
N ALA A 190 32.58 20.44 -7.87
CA ALA A 190 33.81 19.68 -7.74
C ALA A 190 34.43 19.39 -9.11
N GLU A 191 33.61 19.06 -10.12
CA GLU A 191 34.05 18.89 -11.51
C GLU A 191 34.67 20.18 -12.07
N GLU A 192 33.99 21.32 -11.93
CA GLU A 192 34.50 22.64 -12.35
C GLU A 192 35.85 22.97 -11.70
N LEU A 193 35.98 22.74 -10.38
CA LEU A 193 37.23 22.94 -9.66
C LEU A 193 38.34 21.99 -10.13
N THR A 194 38.01 20.73 -10.46
CA THR A 194 39.01 19.81 -11.02
C THR A 194 39.50 20.23 -12.39
N GLU A 195 38.63 20.74 -13.26
CA GLU A 195 39.03 21.29 -14.56
C GLU A 195 39.95 22.52 -14.40
N GLU A 196 39.63 23.41 -13.46
CA GLU A 196 40.46 24.57 -13.16
C GLU A 196 41.85 24.15 -12.64
N VAL A 197 41.91 23.18 -11.72
CA VAL A 197 43.18 22.64 -11.21
C VAL A 197 44.01 22.01 -12.32
N ILE A 198 43.40 21.27 -13.26
CA ILE A 198 44.09 20.69 -14.42
C ILE A 198 44.69 21.79 -15.32
N SER A 199 43.94 22.87 -15.57
CA SER A 199 44.41 24.02 -16.35
C SER A 199 45.58 24.74 -15.67
N GLN A 200 45.46 24.99 -14.37
CA GLN A 200 46.53 25.61 -13.57
C GLN A 200 47.79 24.74 -13.56
N ARG A 201 47.64 23.41 -13.41
CA ARG A 201 48.75 22.46 -13.45
C ARG A 201 49.52 22.54 -14.76
N SER A 202 48.81 22.55 -15.89
CA SER A 202 49.41 22.69 -17.22
C SER A 202 50.21 23.98 -17.37
N THR A 203 49.71 25.07 -16.80
CA THR A 203 50.41 26.37 -16.78
C THR A 203 51.69 26.32 -15.94
N ILE A 204 51.63 25.70 -14.75
CA ILE A 204 52.80 25.49 -13.89
C ILE A 204 53.87 24.67 -14.60
N ASP A 205 53.47 23.59 -15.28
CA ASP A 205 54.40 22.73 -16.02
C ASP A 205 55.10 23.51 -17.14
N PHE A 206 54.35 24.33 -17.91
CA PHE A 206 54.92 25.21 -18.93
C PHE A 206 55.94 26.21 -18.36
N LEU A 207 55.59 26.89 -17.27
CA LEU A 207 56.50 27.84 -16.61
C LEU A 207 57.74 27.14 -16.06
N THR A 208 57.58 25.93 -15.50
CA THR A 208 58.68 25.11 -14.99
C THR A 208 59.67 24.76 -16.10
N GLU A 209 59.18 24.40 -17.28
CA GLU A 209 60.04 24.13 -18.44
C GLU A 209 60.83 25.37 -18.88
N LYS A 210 60.19 26.55 -18.91
CA LYS A 210 60.87 27.82 -19.21
C LYS A 210 61.96 28.14 -18.19
N THR A 211 61.68 27.96 -16.90
CA THR A 211 62.65 28.18 -15.81
C THR A 211 63.85 27.26 -15.96
N ASN A 212 63.63 25.96 -16.17
CA ASN A 212 64.71 24.99 -16.40
C ASN A 212 65.59 25.36 -17.61
N ARG A 213 64.98 25.88 -18.68
CA ARG A 213 65.70 26.33 -19.87
C ARG A 213 66.55 27.57 -19.58
N LEU A 214 66.03 28.53 -18.82
CA LEU A 214 66.79 29.70 -18.37
C LEU A 214 67.96 29.32 -17.47
N GLU A 215 67.75 28.42 -16.51
CA GLU A 215 68.82 27.91 -15.64
C GLU A 215 69.93 27.22 -16.45
N SER A 216 69.58 26.44 -17.47
CA SER A 216 70.56 25.81 -18.36
C SER A 216 71.39 26.85 -19.12
N LEU A 217 70.76 27.92 -19.61
CA LEU A 217 71.47 29.02 -20.26
C LEU A 217 72.38 29.77 -19.29
N TYR A 218 71.91 30.02 -18.06
CA TYR A 218 72.71 30.67 -17.02
C TYR A 218 73.93 29.84 -16.64
N LYS A 219 73.77 28.53 -16.42
CA LYS A 219 74.89 27.60 -16.16
C LYS A 219 75.91 27.61 -17.30
N LYS A 220 75.46 27.60 -18.57
CA LYS A 220 76.36 27.69 -19.74
C LYS A 220 77.14 29.00 -19.80
N LEU A 221 76.53 30.12 -19.43
CA LEU A 221 77.20 31.42 -19.36
C LEU A 221 78.21 31.48 -18.21
N ALA A 222 77.84 30.99 -17.02
CA ALA A 222 78.73 30.92 -15.86
C ALA A 222 79.99 30.08 -16.14
N SER A 223 79.85 28.91 -16.76
CA SER A 223 80.99 28.07 -17.16
C SER A 223 81.90 28.70 -18.22
N ARG A 224 81.41 29.67 -19.02
CA ARG A 224 82.24 30.44 -19.95
C ARG A 224 83.03 31.55 -19.26
N MET A 225 82.55 32.08 -18.13
CA MET A 225 83.23 33.13 -17.38
C MET A 225 84.34 32.57 -16.47
N ASP A 226 84.18 31.34 -15.95
CA ASP A 226 85.15 30.68 -15.06
C ASP A 226 86.44 30.21 -15.78
N MET A 227 86.39 30.03 -17.11
CA MET A 227 87.57 29.73 -17.96
C MET A 227 88.42 30.97 -18.30
N GLY A 228 88.03 32.16 -17.83
CA GLY A 228 88.69 33.44 -18.13
C GLY A 228 89.53 34.03 -16.98
N SER A 229 89.70 33.32 -15.86
CA SER A 229 90.46 33.81 -14.71
C SER A 229 91.49 32.78 -14.22
N SER A 230 92.58 32.59 -14.97
CA SER A 230 93.86 32.19 -14.37
C SER A 230 94.57 33.44 -13.87
N PRO A 231 94.93 33.56 -12.58
CA PRO A 231 95.92 34.54 -12.14
C PRO A 231 97.30 34.14 -12.67
N THR A 232 98.08 35.17 -12.93
CA THR A 232 99.48 35.18 -13.36
C THR A 232 100.43 34.63 -12.30
#